data_AF-A0A061JAM2-F1
#
_entry.id   AF-A0A061JAM2-F1
#
_cell.length_a   1.000
_cell.length_b   1.000
_cell.length_c   1.000
_cell.angle_alpha   90.00
_cell.angle_beta   90.00
_cell.angle_gamma   90.00
#
_symmetry.space_group_name_H-M   'P 1'
#
loop_
_entity.id
_entity.type
_entity.pdbx_description
1 polymer ?
#
loop_
_entity_poly.entity_id
_entity_poly.type
_entity_poly.pdbx_seq_one_letter_code
_entity_poly.pdbx_strand_id
1 'polypeptide(L)'
;MRRAVPFNLTPAILAPVMSNGNHCSDGVAGEPHDGSGNTGGAVHSLTCSSTRMTEGRRVLVPLPHPTELEAVVFRGETWRQAMRQLYRVIFKLHRLRLHPMQREFGDRFVQVEFQRHMDAAEKHARIFYQSWYGYVAQLETGQTSRELTEEERRQLTPEQKEKLRELRGQVMQVRQTDSDFVL
;
A
#
# COMPACT_ATOMS: atom_id res chain seq x y z
N MET A 1 -37.15 -24.77 14.54
CA MET A 1 -35.80 -25.37 14.41
C MET A 1 -35.34 -25.22 12.97
N ARG A 2 -34.46 -24.27 12.66
CA ARG A 2 -33.89 -24.09 11.31
C ARG A 2 -32.37 -24.20 11.42
N ARG A 3 -31.81 -25.18 10.70
CA ARG A 3 -30.38 -25.52 10.65
C ARG A 3 -29.60 -24.36 10.06
N ALA A 4 -28.57 -23.91 10.76
CA ALA A 4 -27.54 -23.03 10.22
C ALA A 4 -26.60 -23.84 9.31
N VAL A 5 -26.35 -23.34 8.11
CA VAL A 5 -25.34 -23.88 7.19
C VAL A 5 -24.05 -23.10 7.44
N PRO A 6 -22.91 -23.74 7.76
CA PRO A 6 -21.65 -23.03 7.93
C PRO A 6 -21.06 -22.72 6.55
N PHE A 7 -21.13 -21.46 6.13
CA PHE A 7 -20.31 -20.97 5.02
C PHE A 7 -18.88 -20.75 5.54
N ASN A 8 -18.09 -21.84 5.53
CA ASN A 8 -16.64 -21.76 5.53
C ASN A 8 -16.19 -21.32 4.13
N LEU A 9 -15.99 -20.01 3.96
CA LEU A 9 -15.18 -19.47 2.88
C LEU A 9 -14.11 -18.62 3.55
N THR A 10 -12.96 -19.24 3.82
CA THR A 10 -11.69 -18.55 3.98
C THR A 10 -11.32 -17.92 2.65
N PRO A 11 -11.19 -16.60 2.53
CA PRO A 11 -10.32 -16.03 1.51
C PRO A 11 -8.93 -15.94 2.13
N ALA A 12 -8.07 -16.89 1.79
CA ALA A 12 -6.63 -16.69 1.87
C ALA A 12 -6.29 -15.55 0.92
N ILE A 13 -6.05 -14.34 1.45
CA ILE A 13 -5.51 -13.21 0.68
C ILE A 13 -4.31 -12.65 1.45
N LEU A 14 -3.13 -13.06 0.95
CA LEU A 14 -1.91 -12.27 0.77
C LEU A 14 -1.47 -11.37 1.93
N ALA A 15 -0.82 -11.99 2.92
CA ALA A 15 0.30 -11.34 3.58
C ALA A 15 1.56 -11.55 2.71
N PRO A 16 2.34 -10.50 2.37
CA PRO A 16 3.61 -10.68 1.67
C PRO A 16 4.61 -11.39 2.60
N VAL A 17 5.11 -12.55 2.16
CA VAL A 17 6.35 -13.14 2.66
C VAL A 17 7.49 -12.26 2.12
N MET A 18 8.26 -11.63 3.01
CA MET A 18 9.51 -10.96 2.64
C MET A 18 10.69 -11.87 2.95
N SER A 19 11.39 -12.28 1.89
CA SER A 19 12.63 -13.05 1.93
C SER A 19 13.81 -12.09 2.14
N ASN A 20 14.58 -12.30 3.20
CA ASN A 20 15.83 -11.59 3.46
C ASN A 20 16.92 -12.05 2.47
N GLY A 21 17.57 -11.10 1.80
CA GLY A 21 18.74 -11.33 0.96
C GLY A 21 19.74 -10.20 1.12
N ASN A 22 20.65 -10.35 2.10
CA ASN A 22 21.90 -9.61 2.15
C ASN A 22 22.77 -10.04 0.95
N HIS A 23 23.27 -9.09 0.16
CA HIS A 23 24.50 -9.32 -0.58
C HIS A 23 25.33 -8.04 -0.67
N CYS A 24 26.44 -8.05 0.07
CA CYS A 24 27.56 -7.13 -0.08
C CYS A 24 28.34 -7.45 -1.36
N SER A 25 28.88 -6.45 -2.04
CA SER A 25 30.02 -6.58 -2.95
C SER A 25 30.76 -5.25 -3.07
N ASP A 26 32.04 -5.31 -2.72
CA ASP A 26 33.11 -4.32 -2.81
C ASP A 26 33.58 -4.02 -4.24
N GLY A 27 34.29 -2.89 -4.41
CA GLY A 27 35.17 -2.58 -5.55
C GLY A 27 35.43 -1.07 -5.68
N VAL A 28 36.41 -0.47 -5.00
CA VAL A 28 37.87 -0.35 -5.28
C VAL A 28 38.25 0.77 -6.28
N ALA A 29 38.84 1.83 -5.68
CA ALA A 29 40.02 2.67 -6.02
C ALA A 29 40.21 3.35 -7.40
N GLY A 30 40.57 4.64 -7.35
CA GLY A 30 41.41 5.31 -8.37
C GLY A 30 41.30 6.84 -8.44
N GLU A 31 42.06 7.57 -7.64
CA GLU A 31 42.56 8.95 -7.89
C GLU A 31 44.10 8.87 -7.97
N PRO A 32 44.89 9.91 -8.36
CA PRO A 32 44.58 11.30 -8.75
C PRO A 32 45.36 11.81 -10.00
N HIS A 33 45.14 13.05 -10.45
CA HIS A 33 46.22 14.06 -10.65
C HIS A 33 45.73 15.46 -11.04
N ASP A 34 46.59 16.41 -10.68
CA ASP A 34 46.45 17.87 -10.53
C ASP A 34 46.27 18.73 -11.80
N GLY A 35 45.73 19.93 -11.62
CA GLY A 35 45.82 21.03 -12.59
C GLY A 35 45.21 22.34 -12.10
N SER A 36 46.08 23.29 -11.73
CA SER A 36 45.80 24.61 -11.16
C SER A 36 45.43 25.69 -12.21
N GLY A 37 44.66 26.73 -11.85
CA GLY A 37 44.70 28.01 -12.60
C GLY A 37 43.44 28.92 -12.68
N ASN A 38 43.23 29.75 -11.65
CA ASN A 38 42.97 31.22 -11.63
C ASN A 38 41.79 31.96 -12.36
N THR A 39 41.13 32.79 -11.53
CA THR A 39 40.52 34.15 -11.74
C THR A 39 39.42 34.47 -12.76
N GLY A 40 38.28 34.92 -12.22
CA GLY A 40 37.79 36.30 -12.41
C GLY A 40 36.65 36.54 -13.42
N GLY A 41 35.49 37.00 -12.94
CA GLY A 41 34.47 37.64 -13.78
C GLY A 41 33.03 37.52 -13.26
N ALA A 42 32.55 38.57 -12.59
CA ALA A 42 31.14 38.75 -12.24
C ALA A 42 30.34 39.27 -13.44
N VAL A 43 29.16 38.72 -13.74
CA VAL A 43 27.88 39.46 -13.85
C VAL A 43 26.68 38.54 -14.12
N HIS A 44 25.66 38.77 -13.29
CA HIS A 44 24.20 38.59 -13.40
C HIS A 44 23.61 37.85 -14.61
N SER A 45 22.76 36.84 -14.36
CA SER A 45 21.39 36.84 -14.90
C SER A 45 20.49 35.77 -14.26
N LEU A 46 19.42 36.26 -13.63
CA LEU A 46 18.06 35.72 -13.65
C LEU A 46 17.88 34.18 -13.64
N THR A 47 17.39 33.64 -12.54
CA THR A 47 16.17 32.82 -12.61
C THR A 47 15.39 32.90 -11.31
N CYS A 48 14.10 33.11 -11.49
CA CYS A 48 13.04 33.18 -10.50
C CYS A 48 13.08 31.99 -9.53
N SER A 49 13.26 32.26 -8.24
CA SER A 49 12.84 31.31 -7.20
C SER A 49 11.31 31.37 -7.08
N SER A 50 10.65 30.78 -8.08
CA SER A 50 9.21 30.56 -8.09
C SER A 50 8.87 29.65 -6.93
N THR A 51 8.35 30.32 -5.90
CA THR A 51 7.61 29.72 -4.81
C THR A 51 6.56 28.76 -5.38
N ARG A 52 6.53 27.53 -4.82
CA ARG A 52 5.46 26.52 -4.90
C ARG A 52 5.23 25.85 -6.26
N MET A 53 5.64 24.59 -6.33
CA MET A 53 4.98 23.42 -6.96
C MET A 53 5.95 22.26 -6.64
N THR A 54 5.67 21.17 -5.93
CA THR A 54 4.45 20.42 -5.65
C THR A 54 4.69 19.71 -4.32
N GLU A 55 4.37 20.36 -3.20
CA GLU A 55 4.23 19.64 -1.94
C GLU A 55 2.90 18.88 -2.02
N GLY A 56 2.96 17.72 -2.67
CA GLY A 56 1.90 16.73 -2.68
C GLY A 56 1.62 16.39 -1.22
N ARG A 57 0.66 17.10 -0.66
CA ARG A 57 0.18 17.04 0.72
C ARG A 57 0.24 15.58 1.17
N ARG A 58 1.27 15.20 1.94
CA ARG A 58 1.27 13.92 2.65
C ARG A 58 0.18 14.08 3.70
N VAL A 59 -1.03 13.64 3.35
CA VAL A 59 -2.26 13.95 4.09
C VAL A 59 -2.34 13.18 5.42
N LEU A 60 -1.35 12.36 5.76
CA LEU A 60 -1.41 11.54 6.95
C LEU A 60 -0.61 12.15 8.11
N VAL A 61 -1.30 12.28 9.24
CA VAL A 61 -0.66 12.25 10.56
C VAL A 61 0.23 11.00 10.58
N PRO A 62 1.48 11.07 11.08
CA PRO A 62 2.37 9.91 11.09
C PRO A 62 1.70 8.79 11.88
N LEU A 63 1.36 7.70 11.20
CA LEU A 63 0.98 6.46 11.87
C LEU A 63 2.24 5.84 12.47
N PRO A 64 2.21 5.35 13.72
CA PRO A 64 3.34 4.64 14.30
C PRO A 64 3.73 3.46 13.43
N HIS A 65 5.03 3.31 13.17
CA HIS A 65 5.53 2.16 12.42
C HIS A 65 5.27 0.87 13.25
N PRO A 66 4.95 -0.28 12.62
CA PRO A 66 4.69 -1.52 13.36
C PRO A 66 5.79 -1.91 14.37
N THR A 67 7.05 -1.69 14.03
CA THR A 67 8.20 -1.92 14.91
C THR A 67 8.19 -1.03 16.17
N GLU A 68 7.71 0.21 16.07
CA GLU A 68 7.59 1.10 17.23
C GLU A 68 6.52 0.61 18.20
N LEU A 69 5.48 -0.07 17.69
CA LEU A 69 4.42 -0.63 18.51
C LEU A 69 4.83 -1.89 19.26
N GLU A 70 5.89 -2.60 18.85
CA GLU A 70 6.36 -3.82 19.55
C GLU A 70 6.71 -3.52 21.01
N ALA A 71 7.31 -2.35 21.29
CA ALA A 71 7.62 -1.90 22.64
C ALA A 71 6.41 -1.35 23.41
N VAL A 72 5.29 -1.10 22.75
CA VAL A 72 4.08 -0.54 23.36
C VAL A 72 3.26 -1.62 24.06
N VAL A 73 2.79 -1.29 25.27
CA VAL A 73 1.88 -2.13 26.05
C VAL A 73 0.58 -2.37 25.27
N PHE A 74 0.28 -3.64 25.00
CA PHE A 74 -0.94 -4.05 24.30
C PHE A 74 -2.19 -3.59 25.07
N ARG A 75 -3.19 -3.07 24.34
CA ARG A 75 -4.41 -2.43 24.87
C ARG A 75 -4.19 -1.19 25.76
N GLY A 76 -2.94 -0.73 25.92
CA GLY A 76 -2.64 0.56 26.54
C GLY A 76 -3.18 1.74 25.73
N GLU A 77 -3.13 2.95 26.28
CA GLU A 77 -3.69 4.14 25.62
C GLU A 77 -3.02 4.44 24.28
N THR A 78 -1.69 4.34 24.22
CA THR A 78 -0.91 4.53 22.99
C THR A 78 -1.27 3.51 21.92
N TRP A 79 -1.44 2.24 22.27
CA TRP A 79 -1.92 1.19 21.35
C TRP A 79 -3.32 1.50 20.81
N ARG A 80 -4.27 1.85 21.70
CA ARG A 80 -5.65 2.21 21.31
C ARG A 80 -5.69 3.46 20.45
N GLN A 81 -4.81 4.43 20.71
CA GLN A 81 -4.65 5.61 19.88
C GLN A 81 -4.14 5.25 18.48
N ALA A 82 -3.10 4.41 18.37
CA ALA A 82 -2.58 3.94 17.09
C ALA A 82 -3.65 3.21 16.26
N MET A 83 -4.41 2.29 16.87
CA MET A 83 -5.52 1.59 16.20
C MET A 83 -6.63 2.55 15.72
N ARG A 84 -7.02 3.54 16.54
CA ARG A 84 -8.01 4.56 16.14
C ARG A 84 -7.50 5.42 14.99
N GLN A 85 -6.21 5.79 15.01
CA GLN A 85 -5.61 6.56 13.92
C GLN A 85 -5.58 5.75 12.63
N LEU A 86 -5.13 4.50 12.69
CA LEU A 86 -5.11 3.58 11.55
C LEU A 86 -6.48 3.47 10.90
N TYR A 87 -7.52 3.19 11.71
CA TYR A 87 -8.90 3.13 11.24
C TYR A 87 -9.30 4.40 10.50
N ARG A 88 -9.10 5.58 11.10
CA ARG A 88 -9.47 6.88 10.50
C ARG A 88 -8.70 7.18 9.22
N VAL A 89 -7.41 6.83 9.18
CA VAL A 89 -6.55 7.01 8.02
C VAL A 89 -7.05 6.19 6.83
N ILE A 90 -7.46 4.94 7.07
CA ILE A 90 -7.99 4.07 6.00
C ILE A 90 -9.20 4.71 5.31
N PHE A 91 -10.22 5.15 6.06
CA PHE A 91 -11.39 5.83 5.44
C PHE A 91 -11.01 7.13 4.74
N LYS A 92 -10.05 7.88 5.29
CA LYS A 92 -9.56 9.10 4.65
C LYS A 92 -8.92 8.79 3.29
N LEU A 93 -8.09 7.76 3.22
CA LEU A 93 -7.47 7.32 1.98
C LEU A 93 -8.48 6.72 1.01
N HIS A 94 -9.44 5.92 1.48
CA HIS A 94 -10.52 5.41 0.63
C HIS A 94 -11.25 6.55 -0.09
N ARG A 95 -11.60 7.61 0.63
CA ARG A 95 -12.24 8.80 0.04
C ARG A 95 -11.37 9.54 -0.98
N LEU A 96 -10.05 9.48 -0.81
CA LEU A 96 -9.10 10.21 -1.67
C LEU A 96 -8.62 9.39 -2.86
N ARG A 97 -8.60 8.06 -2.75
CA ARG A 97 -7.89 7.16 -3.67
C ARG A 97 -8.80 6.16 -4.38
N LEU A 98 -9.97 5.84 -3.83
CA LEU A 98 -10.87 4.84 -4.41
C LEU A 98 -12.02 5.49 -5.17
N HIS A 99 -12.42 4.86 -6.27
CA HIS A 99 -13.67 5.18 -6.97
C HIS A 99 -14.88 4.94 -6.03
N PRO A 100 -16.01 5.67 -6.14
CA PRO A 100 -17.14 5.55 -5.20
C PRO A 100 -17.62 4.13 -4.92
N MET A 101 -17.71 3.28 -5.95
CA MET A 101 -18.12 1.88 -5.80
C MET A 101 -17.09 1.05 -5.03
N GLN A 102 -15.79 1.23 -5.32
CA GLN A 102 -14.69 0.56 -4.59
C GLN A 102 -14.65 1.01 -3.13
N ARG A 103 -14.85 2.32 -2.88
CA ARG A 103 -14.93 2.88 -1.54
C ARG A 103 -16.06 2.25 -0.75
N GLU A 104 -17.26 2.12 -1.31
CA GLU A 104 -18.41 1.58 -0.60
C GLU A 104 -18.18 0.13 -0.14
N PHE A 105 -17.58 -0.69 -1.00
CA PHE A 105 -17.19 -2.05 -0.64
C PHE A 105 -16.05 -2.06 0.40
N GLY A 106 -15.01 -1.27 0.16
CA GLY A 106 -13.85 -1.18 1.05
C GLY A 106 -14.21 -0.69 2.45
N ASP A 107 -15.07 0.33 2.57
CA ASP A 107 -15.52 0.89 3.84
C ASP A 107 -16.29 -0.15 4.67
N ARG A 108 -17.21 -0.90 4.02
CA ARG A 108 -17.94 -2.00 4.66
C ARG A 108 -16.99 -3.11 5.11
N PHE A 109 -16.03 -3.48 4.27
CA PHE A 109 -15.04 -4.51 4.60
C PHE A 109 -14.17 -4.11 5.81
N VAL A 110 -13.65 -2.88 5.83
CA VAL A 110 -12.86 -2.33 6.95
C VAL A 110 -13.65 -2.37 8.25
N GLN A 111 -14.92 -1.93 8.21
CA GLN A 111 -15.77 -1.96 9.40
C GLN A 111 -15.90 -3.37 9.98
N VAL A 112 -16.21 -4.35 9.13
CA VAL A 112 -16.37 -5.75 9.53
C VAL A 112 -15.06 -6.33 10.08
N GLU A 113 -13.94 -6.10 9.40
CA GLU A 113 -12.66 -6.67 9.81
C GLU A 113 -12.13 -6.05 11.12
N PHE A 114 -12.27 -4.73 11.30
CA PHE A 114 -11.92 -4.11 12.58
C PHE A 114 -12.81 -4.59 13.72
N GLN A 115 -14.11 -4.76 13.48
CA GLN A 115 -15.04 -5.30 14.47
C GLN A 115 -14.63 -6.72 14.88
N ARG A 116 -14.30 -7.58 13.91
CA ARG A 116 -13.84 -8.96 14.16
C ARG A 116 -12.55 -9.03 14.96
N HIS A 117 -11.69 -8.02 14.85
CA HIS A 117 -10.39 -7.98 15.52
C HIS A 117 -10.37 -7.14 16.81
N MET A 118 -11.52 -6.61 17.26
CA MET A 118 -11.60 -5.85 18.52
C MET A 118 -11.10 -6.67 19.73
N ASP A 119 -11.41 -7.97 19.74
CA ASP A 119 -11.05 -8.88 20.83
C ASP A 119 -9.95 -9.88 20.48
N ALA A 120 -9.21 -9.62 19.41
CA ALA A 120 -8.07 -10.45 19.04
C ALA A 120 -7.01 -10.51 20.16
N ALA A 121 -6.37 -11.68 20.28
CA ALA A 121 -5.19 -11.82 21.13
C ALA A 121 -4.04 -10.96 20.59
N GLU A 122 -3.14 -10.55 21.48
CA GLU A 122 -2.07 -9.58 21.19
C GLU A 122 -1.30 -9.90 19.91
N LYS A 123 -0.83 -11.14 19.76
CA LYS A 123 -0.09 -11.58 18.57
C LYS A 123 -0.87 -11.30 17.28
N HIS A 124 -2.15 -11.66 17.25
CA HIS A 124 -3.00 -11.46 16.07
C HIS A 124 -3.32 -9.97 15.85
N ALA A 125 -3.50 -9.20 16.92
CA ALA A 125 -3.74 -7.76 16.82
C ALA A 125 -2.51 -7.00 16.28
N ARG A 126 -1.29 -7.44 16.63
CA ARG A 126 -0.03 -6.90 16.08
C ARG A 126 0.13 -7.20 14.60
N ILE A 127 -0.08 -8.46 14.20
CA ILE A 127 -0.09 -8.86 12.79
C ILE A 127 -1.13 -8.05 12.02
N PHE A 128 -2.35 -7.93 12.57
CA PHE A 128 -3.41 -7.13 11.98
C PHE A 128 -2.98 -5.68 11.76
N TYR A 129 -2.44 -5.01 12.78
CA TYR A 129 -1.94 -3.63 12.63
C TYR A 129 -0.89 -3.53 11.51
N GLN A 130 0.09 -4.43 11.49
CA GLN A 130 1.15 -4.45 10.48
C GLN A 130 0.60 -4.62 9.06
N SER A 131 -0.33 -5.56 8.86
CA SER A 131 -0.97 -5.78 7.56
C SER A 131 -1.73 -4.55 7.08
N TRP A 132 -2.51 -3.92 7.96
CA TRP A 132 -3.28 -2.72 7.61
C TRP A 132 -2.41 -1.47 7.45
N TYR A 133 -1.28 -1.38 8.16
CA TYR A 133 -0.26 -0.36 7.91
C TYR A 133 0.32 -0.51 6.49
N GLY A 134 0.66 -1.73 6.08
CA GLY A 134 1.12 -2.02 4.71
C GLY A 134 0.06 -1.66 3.66
N TYR A 135 -1.21 -1.96 3.92
CA TYR A 135 -2.32 -1.56 3.06
C TYR A 135 -2.44 -0.03 2.92
N VAL A 136 -2.31 0.70 4.03
CA VAL A 136 -2.29 2.17 4.01
C VAL A 136 -1.15 2.70 3.15
N ALA A 137 0.06 2.17 3.32
CA ALA A 137 1.21 2.56 2.50
C ALA A 137 0.98 2.29 1.00
N GLN A 138 0.36 1.16 0.66
CA GLN A 138 -0.03 0.85 -0.72
C GLN A 138 -1.09 1.82 -1.26
N LEU A 139 -2.12 2.13 -0.47
CA LEU A 139 -3.13 3.11 -0.87
C LEU A 139 -2.52 4.49 -1.10
N GLU A 140 -1.51 4.87 -0.31
CA GLU A 140 -0.77 6.14 -0.45
C GLU A 140 0.03 6.25 -1.75
N THR A 141 0.47 5.14 -2.36
CA THR A 141 1.10 5.18 -3.70
C THR A 141 0.09 5.29 -4.83
N GLY A 142 -1.21 5.14 -4.53
CA GLY A 142 -2.30 5.18 -5.52
C GLY A 142 -2.48 3.85 -6.26
N GLN A 143 -1.73 2.82 -5.87
CA GLN A 143 -1.86 1.48 -6.45
C GLN A 143 -2.96 0.70 -5.73
N THR A 144 -4.21 0.91 -6.17
CA THR A 144 -5.38 0.19 -5.66
C THR A 144 -5.50 -1.22 -6.26
N SER A 145 -4.88 -1.44 -7.42
CA SER A 145 -4.72 -2.74 -8.08
C SER A 145 -3.24 -3.03 -8.31
N ARG A 146 -2.85 -4.30 -8.16
CA ARG A 146 -1.51 -4.82 -8.44
C ARG A 146 -1.60 -5.92 -9.49
N GLU A 147 -0.65 -5.94 -10.42
CA GLU A 147 -0.46 -7.09 -11.31
C GLU A 147 0.05 -8.31 -10.53
N LEU A 148 -0.50 -9.48 -10.83
CA LEU A 148 -0.01 -10.74 -10.27
C LEU A 148 1.50 -10.88 -10.49
N THR A 149 2.25 -11.25 -9.45
CA THR A 149 3.68 -11.56 -9.59
C THR A 149 3.88 -12.81 -10.44
N GLU A 150 5.12 -13.01 -10.89
CA GLU A 150 5.47 -14.19 -11.66
C GLU A 150 5.26 -15.48 -10.85
N GLU A 151 5.54 -15.45 -9.55
CA GLU A 151 5.29 -16.58 -8.64
C GLU A 151 3.79 -16.89 -8.52
N GLU A 152 2.95 -15.87 -8.35
CA GLU A 152 1.49 -16.03 -8.29
C GLU A 152 0.94 -16.55 -9.62
N ARG A 153 1.46 -16.05 -10.75
CA ARG A 153 1.10 -16.53 -12.09
C ARG A 153 1.49 -17.99 -12.29
N ARG A 154 2.61 -18.45 -11.73
CA ARG A 154 3.05 -19.85 -11.80
C ARG A 154 2.15 -20.80 -11.03
N GLN A 155 1.53 -20.33 -9.94
CA GLN A 155 0.60 -21.11 -9.13
C GLN A 155 -0.77 -21.33 -9.78
N LEU A 156 -1.11 -20.57 -10.83
CA LEU A 156 -2.37 -20.71 -11.54
C LEU A 156 -2.37 -21.92 -12.48
N THR A 157 -3.47 -22.67 -12.48
CA THR A 157 -3.70 -23.74 -13.45
C THR A 157 -3.83 -23.18 -14.87
N PRO A 158 -3.61 -24.00 -15.93
CA PRO A 158 -3.81 -23.57 -17.31
C PRO A 158 -5.21 -23.01 -17.56
N GLU A 159 -6.24 -23.61 -16.97
CA GLU A 159 -7.64 -23.19 -17.10
C GLU A 159 -7.87 -21.83 -16.43
N GLN A 160 -7.28 -21.60 -15.25
CA GLN A 160 -7.36 -20.32 -14.56
C GLN A 160 -6.67 -19.20 -15.35
N LYS A 161 -5.53 -19.50 -15.98
CA LYS A 161 -4.82 -18.57 -16.86
C LYS A 161 -5.65 -18.21 -18.09
N GLU A 162 -6.30 -19.20 -18.71
CA GLU A 162 -7.19 -18.95 -19.84
C GLU A 162 -8.38 -18.08 -19.43
N LYS A 163 -9.01 -18.40 -18.29
CA LYS A 163 -10.15 -17.62 -17.80
C LYS A 163 -9.78 -16.17 -17.49
N LEU A 164 -8.61 -15.93 -16.89
CA LEU A 164 -8.11 -14.57 -16.68
C LEU A 164 -7.89 -13.82 -18.00
N ARG A 165 -7.41 -14.50 -19.05
CA ARG A 165 -7.24 -13.90 -20.38
C ARG A 165 -8.59 -13.51 -20.98
N GLU A 166 -9.58 -14.39 -20.89
CA GLU A 166 -10.95 -14.14 -21.34
C GLU A 166 -11.57 -12.92 -20.65
N LEU A 167 -11.50 -12.88 -19.31
CA LEU A 167 -12.03 -11.77 -18.51
C LEU A 167 -11.35 -10.44 -18.86
N ARG A 168 -10.03 -10.44 -19.05
CA ARG A 168 -9.29 -9.25 -19.50
C ARG A 168 -9.77 -8.78 -20.87
N GLY A 169 -9.99 -9.70 -21.80
CA GLY A 169 -10.55 -9.40 -23.12
C GLY A 169 -11.93 -8.75 -23.03
N GLN A 170 -12.82 -9.30 -22.21
CA GLN A 170 -14.17 -8.77 -21.97
C GLN A 170 -14.13 -7.35 -21.40
N VAL A 171 -13.30 -7.09 -20.38
CA VAL A 171 -13.14 -5.75 -19.79
C VAL A 171 -12.63 -4.74 -20.82
N MET A 172 -11.66 -5.13 -21.66
CA MET A 172 -11.16 -4.25 -22.74
C MET A 172 -12.23 -3.95 -23.77
N GLN A 173 -13.09 -4.92 -24.09
CA GLN A 173 -14.18 -4.73 -25.04
C GLN A 173 -15.26 -3.79 -24.47
N VAL A 174 -15.66 -3.97 -23.21
CA VAL A 174 -16.62 -3.08 -22.53
C VAL A 174 -16.10 -1.64 -22.53
N ARG A 175 -14.82 -1.43 -22.24
CA ARG A 175 -14.19 -0.10 -22.27
C ARG A 175 -14.22 0.56 -23.66
N GLN A 176 -14.20 -0.23 -24.74
CA GLN A 176 -14.30 0.30 -26.10
C GLN A 176 -15.74 0.65 -26.49
N THR A 177 -16.71 -0.13 -26.00
CA THR A 177 -18.13 0.02 -26.35
C THR A 177 -18.88 1.02 -25.48
N ASP A 178 -18.45 1.18 -24.23
CA ASP A 178 -19.07 2.07 -23.24
C ASP A 178 -18.07 3.14 -22.82
N SER A 179 -18.27 4.36 -23.35
CA SER A 179 -17.42 5.52 -23.05
C SER A 179 -17.56 6.03 -21.63
N ASP A 180 -18.62 5.66 -20.91
CA ASP A 180 -18.85 6.04 -19.51
C ASP A 180 -18.30 5.00 -18.51
N PHE A 181 -17.71 3.90 -19.00
CA PHE A 181 -17.12 2.88 -18.15
C PHE A 181 -15.81 3.38 -17.49
N VAL A 182 -15.91 3.68 -16.18
CA VAL A 182 -14.79 4.12 -15.35
C VAL A 182 -14.54 3.09 -14.22
N LEU A 183 -13.29 2.62 -14.12
CA LEU A 183 -12.81 1.69 -13.08
C LEU A 183 -12.15 2.41 -11.90
#